data_AF-A0A3R7YHU7-F1
#
_entry.id   AF-A0A3R7YHU7-F1
#
_cell.length_a   1.000
_cell.length_b   1.000
_cell.length_c   1.000
_cell.angle_alpha   90.00
_cell.angle_beta   90.00
_cell.angle_gamma   90.00
#
_symmetry.space_group_name_H-M   'P 1'
#
loop_
_entity.id
_entity.type
_entity.pdbx_description
1 polymer ?
#
loop_
_entity_poly.entity_id
_entity_poly.type
_entity_poly.pdbx_seq_one_letter_code
_entity_poly.pdbx_strand_id
1 'polypeptide(L)'
;MKIIVTIPAYNEEDTIGEVIQNTKKTMSKANHHYEIQVLDDGSTDQTKNIAQKLGANVFSHQNNRGLAQTFRDEIKYALENNADIIVHIDADGQYLTDEILNLLKPIIDGEADFVLGSRFMGTIE
;
A
#
# COMPACT_ATOMS: atom_id res chain seq x y z
N MET A 1 -0.69 -2.07 -17.39
CA MET A 1 -0.91 -1.08 -16.32
C MET A 1 0.08 -1.36 -15.20
N LYS A 2 0.64 -0.30 -14.62
CA LYS A 2 1.47 -0.34 -13.41
C LYS A 2 0.59 -0.02 -12.20
N ILE A 3 0.48 -0.99 -11.29
CA ILE A 3 -0.26 -0.84 -10.03
C ILE A 3 0.73 -0.52 -8.93
N ILE A 4 0.54 0.56 -8.19
CA ILE A 4 1.37 0.87 -7.01
C ILE A 4 0.52 0.71 -5.76
N VAL A 5 0.94 -0.20 -4.88
CA VAL A 5 0.35 -0.33 -3.54
C VAL A 5 1.13 0.59 -2.61
N THR A 6 0.49 1.63 -2.07
CA THR A 6 1.11 2.56 -1.11
C THR A 6 0.75 2.15 0.33
N ILE A 7 1.75 2.22 1.20
CA ILE A 7 1.68 1.78 2.59
C ILE A 7 2.37 2.83 3.47
N PRO A 8 1.62 3.75 4.11
CA PRO A 8 2.21 4.69 5.05
C PRO A 8 2.60 3.91 6.31
N ALA A 9 3.77 4.21 6.87
CA ALA A 9 4.25 3.51 8.06
C ALA A 9 4.89 4.47 9.05
N TYR A 10 4.64 4.26 10.34
CA TYR A 10 5.31 4.97 11.43
C TYR A 10 5.44 4.06 12.66
N ASN A 11 6.65 3.57 12.91
CA ASN A 11 6.96 2.61 13.98
C ASN A 11 6.13 1.32 13.92
N GLU A 12 6.17 0.64 12.78
CA GLU A 12 5.42 -0.57 12.45
C GLU A 12 6.35 -1.78 12.22
N GLU A 13 7.48 -1.88 12.94
CA GLU A 13 8.47 -2.95 12.71
C GLU A 13 7.93 -4.36 12.90
N ASP A 14 6.92 -4.53 13.77
CA ASP A 14 6.29 -5.82 14.09
C ASP A 14 5.35 -6.31 12.98
N THR A 15 4.77 -5.40 12.20
CA THR A 15 3.62 -5.65 11.30
C THR A 15 3.99 -5.47 9.82
N ILE A 16 4.82 -4.48 9.50
CA ILE A 16 5.14 -4.09 8.11
C ILE A 16 5.69 -5.26 7.27
N GLY A 17 6.44 -6.16 7.91
CA GLY A 17 7.02 -7.32 7.26
C GLY A 17 5.96 -8.28 6.71
N GLU A 18 4.96 -8.57 7.53
CA GLU A 18 3.83 -9.44 7.15
C GLU A 18 2.95 -8.76 6.10
N VAL A 19 2.63 -7.48 6.28
CA VAL A 19 1.81 -6.71 5.31
C VAL A 19 2.44 -6.73 3.91
N ILE A 20 3.74 -6.48 3.80
CA ILE A 20 4.44 -6.51 2.49
C ILE A 20 4.41 -7.92 1.89
N GLN A 21 4.65 -8.96 2.68
CA GLN A 21 4.65 -10.34 2.18
C GLN A 21 3.26 -10.78 1.71
N ASN A 22 2.22 -10.47 2.49
CA ASN A 22 0.84 -10.76 2.14
C ASN A 22 0.42 -9.99 0.89
N THR A 23 0.78 -8.70 0.79
CA THR A 23 0.56 -7.89 -0.41
C THR A 23 1.23 -8.47 -1.64
N LYS A 24 2.51 -8.90 -1.55
CA LYS A 24 3.20 -9.57 -2.67
C LYS A 24 2.49 -10.85 -3.09
N LYS A 25 2.08 -11.67 -2.12
CA LYS A 25 1.36 -12.92 -2.38
C LYS A 25 0.06 -12.64 -3.13
N THR A 26 -0.73 -11.65 -2.70
CA THR A 26 -1.96 -11.27 -3.39
C THR A 26 -1.67 -10.69 -4.77
N MET A 27 -0.78 -9.71 -4.88
CA MET A 27 -0.47 -9.02 -6.14
C MET A 27 0.21 -9.93 -7.16
N SER A 28 0.89 -11.00 -6.75
CA SER A 28 1.41 -12.01 -7.68
C SER A 28 0.32 -12.72 -8.50
N LYS A 29 -0.93 -12.69 -8.02
CA LYS A 29 -2.11 -13.20 -8.72
C LYS A 29 -2.75 -12.16 -9.66
N ALA A 30 -2.45 -10.87 -9.46
CA ALA A 30 -2.86 -9.83 -10.40
C ALA A 30 -1.98 -9.97 -11.66
N ASN A 31 -2.59 -10.23 -12.82
CA ASN A 31 -1.88 -10.41 -14.09
C ASN A 31 -1.36 -9.06 -14.65
N HIS A 32 -0.75 -8.23 -13.80
CA HIS A 32 -0.30 -6.88 -14.07
C HIS A 32 1.02 -6.59 -13.37
N HIS A 33 1.76 -5.61 -13.87
CA HIS A 33 2.97 -5.14 -13.21
C HIS A 33 2.58 -4.39 -11.93
N TYR A 34 3.25 -4.70 -10.81
CA TYR A 34 3.01 -4.04 -9.54
C TYR A 34 4.31 -3.62 -8.84
N GLU A 35 4.19 -2.59 -8.02
CA GLU A 35 5.23 -2.10 -7.10
C GLU A 35 4.60 -1.90 -5.72
N ILE A 36 5.37 -2.18 -4.67
CA ILE A 36 4.98 -1.84 -3.29
C ILE A 36 5.82 -0.63 -2.91
N GLN A 37 5.14 0.47 -2.60
CA GLN A 37 5.73 1.72 -2.15
C GLN A 37 5.42 1.92 -0.68
N VAL A 38 6.45 2.07 0.15
CA VAL A 38 6.28 2.40 1.57
C VAL A 38 6.77 3.82 1.79
N LEU A 39 5.93 4.69 2.37
CA LEU A 39 6.40 5.97 2.89
C LEU A 39 6.54 5.88 4.41
N ASP A 40 7.78 5.76 4.84
CA ASP A 40 8.18 5.79 6.23
C ASP A 40 8.12 7.23 6.78
N ASP A 41 7.18 7.52 7.68
CA ASP A 41 6.95 8.84 8.25
C ASP A 41 7.95 9.16 9.38
N GLY A 42 9.23 8.90 9.14
CA GLY A 42 10.31 9.14 10.10
C GLY A 42 10.27 8.19 11.29
N SER A 43 10.11 6.88 11.06
CA SER A 43 10.17 5.89 12.12
C SER A 43 11.53 5.89 12.81
N THR A 44 11.52 5.55 14.10
CA THR A 44 12.72 5.41 14.94
C THR A 44 13.14 3.95 15.15
N ASP A 45 12.35 3.02 14.63
CA ASP A 45 12.50 1.57 14.74
C ASP A 45 12.98 0.95 13.41
N GLN A 46 12.82 -0.37 13.25
CA GLN A 46 13.30 -1.08 12.05
C GLN A 46 12.34 -1.06 10.85
N THR A 47 11.21 -0.35 10.92
CA THR A 47 10.17 -0.31 9.87
C THR A 47 10.75 -0.15 8.46
N LYS A 48 11.52 0.93 8.25
CA LYS A 48 12.19 1.22 6.99
C LYS A 48 13.10 0.09 6.52
N ASN A 49 13.94 -0.41 7.43
CA ASN A 49 14.94 -1.42 7.12
C ASN A 49 14.29 -2.75 6.71
N ILE A 50 13.19 -3.13 7.37
CA ILE A 50 12.41 -4.33 7.05
C ILE A 50 11.77 -4.18 5.67
N ALA A 51 11.11 -3.04 5.41
CA ALA A 51 10.47 -2.77 4.13
C ALA A 51 11.45 -2.83 2.95
N GLN A 52 12.62 -2.18 3.09
CA GLN A 52 13.68 -2.20 2.08
C GLN A 52 14.23 -3.61 1.83
N LYS A 53 14.48 -4.39 2.90
CA LYS A 53 14.96 -5.78 2.77
C LYS A 53 13.95 -6.67 2.06
N LEU A 54 12.67 -6.40 2.23
CA LEU A 54 11.60 -7.08 1.51
C LEU A 54 11.38 -6.51 0.12
N GLY A 55 12.19 -5.58 -0.36
CA GLY A 55 12.14 -5.08 -1.74
C GLY A 55 10.98 -4.14 -2.04
N ALA A 56 10.41 -3.49 -1.02
CA ALA A 56 9.56 -2.33 -1.24
C ALA A 56 10.41 -1.13 -1.70
N ASN A 57 9.83 -0.25 -2.51
CA ASN A 57 10.38 1.06 -2.80
C ASN A 57 10.06 1.98 -1.62
N VAL A 58 11.09 2.41 -0.87
CA VAL A 58 10.90 3.11 0.40
C VAL A 58 11.32 4.57 0.30
N PHE A 59 10.36 5.46 0.54
CA PHE A 59 10.56 6.88 0.77
C PHE A 59 10.55 7.14 2.28
N SER A 60 11.20 8.21 2.74
CA SER A 60 11.22 8.55 4.17
C SER A 60 11.12 10.04 4.41
N HIS A 61 10.31 10.43 5.41
CA HIS A 61 10.40 11.75 6.02
C HIS A 61 11.54 11.81 7.04
N GLN A 62 12.05 13.02 7.30
CA GLN A 62 13.08 13.23 8.34
C GLN A 62 12.52 13.11 9.77
N ASN A 63 11.25 13.42 9.93
CA ASN A 63 10.50 13.38 11.18
C ASN A 63 9.05 13.05 10.86
N ASN A 64 8.29 12.58 11.85
CA ASN A 64 6.86 12.35 11.70
C ASN A 64 6.13 13.64 11.27
N ARG A 65 5.39 13.56 10.16
CA ARG A 65 4.58 14.63 9.56
C ARG A 65 3.08 14.35 9.66
N GLY A 66 2.70 13.18 10.16
CA GLY A 66 1.34 12.74 10.38
C GLY A 66 0.73 12.09 9.14
N LEU A 67 -0.17 11.13 9.37
CA LEU A 67 -0.76 10.28 8.34
C LEU A 67 -1.30 11.05 7.12
N ALA A 68 -2.02 12.15 7.35
CA ALA A 68 -2.61 12.92 6.25
C ALA A 68 -1.56 13.54 5.33
N GLN A 69 -0.42 13.98 5.88
CA GLN A 69 0.68 14.51 5.07
C GLN A 69 1.42 13.40 4.36
N THR A 70 1.69 12.30 5.06
CA THR A 70 2.30 11.08 4.52
C THR A 70 1.51 10.55 3.34
N PHE A 71 0.20 10.36 3.49
CA PHE A 71 -0.65 9.89 2.40
C PHE A 71 -0.62 10.79 1.15
N ARG A 72 -0.59 12.12 1.32
CA ARG A 72 -0.47 13.06 0.19
C ARG A 72 0.86 12.88 -0.54
N ASP A 73 1.94 12.73 0.21
CA ASP A 73 3.27 12.54 -0.35
C ASP A 73 3.40 11.15 -1.01
N GLU A 74 2.76 10.11 -0.47
CA GLU A 74 2.65 8.80 -1.12
C GLU A 74 1.99 8.85 -2.49
N ILE A 75 0.83 9.49 -2.59
CA ILE A 75 0.12 9.64 -3.87
C ILE A 75 1.02 10.38 -4.85
N LYS A 76 1.67 11.46 -4.41
CA LYS A 76 2.60 12.21 -5.25
C LYS A 76 3.73 11.32 -5.78
N TYR A 77 4.39 10.56 -4.90
CA TYR A 77 5.47 9.65 -5.32
C TYR A 77 4.98 8.53 -6.23
N ALA A 78 3.78 8.00 -6.00
CA ALA A 78 3.20 6.97 -6.87
C ALA A 78 2.94 7.53 -8.29
N LEU A 79 2.43 8.76 -8.39
CA LEU A 79 2.24 9.46 -9.66
C LEU A 79 3.58 9.76 -10.35
N GLU A 80 4.59 10.23 -9.63
CA GLU A 80 5.96 10.43 -10.15
C GLU A 80 6.59 9.12 -10.64
N ASN A 81 6.19 7.98 -10.06
CA ASN A 81 6.58 6.64 -10.47
C ASN A 81 5.68 6.02 -11.56
N ASN A 82 4.85 6.84 -12.24
CA ASN A 82 3.97 6.45 -13.35
C ASN A 82 2.96 5.36 -12.96
N ALA A 83 2.33 5.46 -11.79
CA ALA A 83 1.21 4.61 -11.44
C ALA A 83 0.03 4.83 -12.41
N ASP A 84 -0.51 3.73 -12.95
CA ASP A 84 -1.80 3.73 -13.64
C ASP A 84 -2.95 3.52 -12.64
N ILE A 85 -2.69 2.74 -11.58
CA ILE A 85 -3.64 2.48 -10.47
C ILE A 85 -2.88 2.59 -9.15
N ILE A 86 -3.48 3.28 -8.18
CA ILE A 86 -2.98 3.39 -6.81
C ILE A 86 -3.91 2.60 -5.89
N VAL A 87 -3.35 1.67 -5.13
CA VAL A 87 -4.04 0.96 -4.05
C VAL A 87 -3.44 1.44 -2.74
N HIS A 88 -4.27 1.83 -1.78
CA HIS A 88 -3.82 2.31 -0.49
C HIS A 88 -4.24 1.34 0.62
N ILE A 89 -3.31 0.94 1.48
CA ILE A 89 -3.55 0.10 2.67
C ILE A 89 -2.66 0.58 3.83
N ASP A 90 -3.06 0.31 5.08
CA ASP A 90 -2.24 0.66 6.26
C ASP A 90 -1.21 -0.44 6.59
N ALA A 91 -0.14 -0.04 7.30
CA ALA A 91 0.95 -0.92 7.72
C ALA A 91 0.64 -1.81 8.93
N ASP A 92 -0.48 -1.58 9.63
CA ASP A 92 -0.82 -2.22 10.92
C ASP A 92 -1.44 -3.62 10.79
N GLY A 93 -1.67 -4.09 9.55
CA GLY A 93 -2.22 -5.41 9.27
C GLY A 93 -3.75 -5.52 9.44
N GLN A 94 -4.49 -4.42 9.62
CA GLN A 94 -5.94 -4.48 9.78
C GLN A 94 -6.70 -4.76 8.47
N TYR A 95 -6.09 -4.52 7.32
CA TYR A 95 -6.70 -4.79 6.02
C TYR A 95 -6.36 -6.19 5.53
N LEU A 96 -7.39 -6.93 5.10
CA LEU A 96 -7.20 -8.19 4.40
C LEU A 96 -6.62 -7.90 3.02
N THR A 97 -5.32 -8.14 2.83
CA THR A 97 -4.65 -7.84 1.56
C THR A 97 -5.25 -8.63 0.39
N ASP A 98 -5.84 -9.80 0.62
CA ASP A 98 -6.49 -10.60 -0.41
C ASP A 98 -7.70 -9.89 -1.07
N GLU A 99 -8.32 -8.91 -0.39
CA GLU A 99 -9.39 -8.09 -0.95
C GLU A 99 -8.92 -7.10 -2.02
N ILE A 100 -7.62 -6.83 -2.12
CA ILE A 100 -7.06 -5.89 -3.11
C ILE A 100 -7.49 -6.28 -4.54
N LEU A 101 -7.56 -7.58 -4.86
CA LEU A 101 -7.98 -8.03 -6.20
C LEU A 101 -9.44 -7.70 -6.49
N ASN A 102 -10.32 -7.82 -5.50
CA ASN A 102 -11.74 -7.47 -5.63
C ASN A 102 -11.90 -5.97 -5.85
N LEU A 103 -11.10 -5.15 -5.16
CA LEU A 103 -11.11 -3.69 -5.32
C LEU A 103 -10.52 -3.23 -6.66
N LEU A 104 -9.52 -3.96 -7.17
CA LEU A 104 -8.89 -3.65 -8.45
C LEU A 104 -9.78 -3.94 -9.66
N LYS A 105 -10.62 -4.99 -9.59
CA LYS A 105 -11.38 -5.47 -10.74
C LYS A 105 -12.26 -4.39 -11.40
N PRO A 106 -13.09 -3.62 -10.69
CA PRO A 106 -13.92 -2.58 -11.32
C PRO A 106 -13.10 -1.46 -11.98
N ILE A 107 -11.90 -1.16 -11.46
CA ILE A 107 -10.98 -0.20 -12.08
C ILE A 107 -10.42 -0.76 -13.39
N ILE A 108 -9.93 -2.01 -13.36
CA ILE A 108 -9.32 -2.67 -14.54
C ILE A 108 -10.34 -2.84 -15.66
N ASP A 109 -11.59 -3.18 -15.32
CA ASP A 109 -12.67 -3.40 -16.28
C ASP A 109 -13.27 -2.09 -16.83
N GLY A 110 -12.82 -0.92 -16.32
CA GLY A 110 -13.33 0.39 -16.71
C GLY A 110 -14.75 0.68 -16.21
N GLU A 111 -15.19 0.00 -15.16
CA GLU A 111 -16.51 0.14 -14.54
C GLU A 111 -16.53 1.26 -13.49
N ALA A 112 -15.38 1.61 -12.92
CA ALA A 112 -15.23 2.66 -11.92
C ALA A 112 -13.88 3.39 -12.02
N ASP A 113 -13.85 4.65 -11.59
CA ASP A 113 -12.61 5.43 -11.42
C ASP A 113 -12.07 5.35 -9.98
N PHE A 114 -12.92 4.97 -9.02
CA PHE A 114 -12.59 4.87 -7.60
C PHE A 114 -13.40 3.77 -6.93
N VAL A 115 -12.74 2.93 -6.14
CA VAL A 115 -13.35 1.84 -5.38
C VAL A 115 -12.91 1.94 -3.92
N LEU A 116 -13.87 1.85 -3.00
CA LEU A 116 -13.64 1.96 -1.56
C LEU A 116 -13.90 0.60 -0.88
N GLY A 117 -12.95 0.14 -0.07
CA GLY A 117 -13.18 -0.97 0.85
C GLY A 117 -14.13 -0.55 1.97
N SER A 118 -15.21 -1.29 2.19
CA SER A 118 -16.22 -0.98 3.19
C SER A 118 -16.42 -2.12 4.18
N ARG A 119 -16.30 -1.82 5.47
CA ARG A 119 -16.65 -2.75 6.58
C ARG A 119 -18.16 -2.88 6.79
N PHE A 120 -18.95 -1.94 6.26
CA PHE A 120 -20.39 -1.84 6.50
C PHE A 120 -21.23 -2.28 5.31
N MET A 121 -20.62 -2.44 4.14
CA MET A 121 -21.26 -2.94 2.92
C MET A 121 -20.52 -4.20 2.50
N GLY A 122 -21.11 -5.37 2.78
CA GLY A 122 -20.54 -6.68 2.49
C GLY A 122 -20.81 -7.71 3.60
N THR A 123 -20.15 -8.87 3.50
CA THR A 123 -20.06 -9.90 4.54
C THR A 123 -18.62 -9.94 5.05
N ILE A 124 -18.43 -9.74 6.36
CA ILE A 124 -17.16 -10.04 7.04
C ILE A 124 -17.23 -11.53 7.37
N GLU A 125 -16.38 -12.35 6.76
CA GLU A 125 -16.14 -13.73 7.18
C GLU A 125 -15.13 -13.78 8.33
#